data_AF-A0A1Y4QRG8-F1
#
_entry.id   AF-A0A1Y4QRG8-F1
#
_cell.length_a   1.000
_cell.length_b   1.000
_cell.length_c   1.000
_cell.angle_alpha   90.00
_cell.angle_beta   90.00
_cell.angle_gamma   90.00
#
_symmetry.space_group_name_H-M   'P 1'
#
loop_
_entity.id
_entity.type
_entity.pdbx_description
1 polymer ?
#
loop_
_entity_poly.entity_id
_entity_poly.type
_entity_poly.pdbx_seq_one_letter_code
_entity_poly.pdbx_strand_id
1 'polypeptide(L)'
;MKSYKKPVLNVERFTANEFVAACGDSGVTYLFTCDAGGGKSGTVYLETNGSDGLQTGWGGDQSLGGYHACGTEHEADSDDAFLNGYYVTKEYVGVWPFGHYETTTTDVIVWRGPYNDNVHCTTNLDQDSWVTGKS
;
A
#
# COMPACT_ATOMS: atom_id res chain seq x y z
N MET A 1 -0.19 28.83 49.92
CA MET A 1 -1.00 28.13 48.91
C MET A 1 -0.06 27.38 47.97
N LYS A 2 0.01 26.05 48.02
CA LYS A 2 0.83 25.26 47.09
C LYS A 2 0.02 25.01 45.82
N SER A 3 0.39 25.67 44.73
CA SER A 3 -0.27 25.52 43.43
C SER A 3 0.22 24.24 42.76
N TYR A 4 -0.68 23.30 42.52
CA TYR A 4 -0.37 22.07 41.79
C TYR A 4 -0.39 22.37 40.28
N LYS A 5 0.74 22.24 39.61
CA LYS A 5 0.80 22.23 38.14
C LYS A 5 0.78 20.79 37.65
N LYS A 6 -0.18 20.47 36.77
CA LYS A 6 -0.23 19.16 36.09
C LYS A 6 1.01 19.02 35.21
N PRO A 7 1.69 17.86 35.21
CA PRO A 7 2.72 17.57 34.23
C PRO A 7 2.07 17.41 32.85
N VAL A 8 2.65 18.07 31.85
CA VAL A 8 2.30 17.90 30.44
C VAL A 8 3.20 16.79 29.90
N LEU A 9 2.61 15.72 29.36
CA LEU A 9 3.34 14.64 28.71
C LEU A 9 3.54 15.03 27.24
N ASN A 10 4.79 15.25 26.85
CA ASN A 10 5.14 15.36 25.43
C ASN A 10 5.44 13.95 24.94
N VAL A 11 4.48 13.33 24.26
CA VAL A 11 4.71 12.06 23.57
C VAL A 11 5.27 12.40 22.20
N GLU A 12 6.53 12.06 21.95
CA GLU A 12 7.05 12.02 20.58
C GLU A 12 6.28 10.96 19.80
N ARG A 13 5.84 11.31 18.59
CA ARG A 13 5.12 10.38 17.72
C ARG A 13 6.08 9.25 17.40
N PHE A 14 5.84 8.06 17.95
CA PHE A 14 6.59 6.86 17.61
C PHE A 14 6.41 6.61 16.10
N THR A 15 7.49 6.76 15.33
CA THR A 15 7.54 6.23 13.98
C THR A 15 7.81 4.74 14.12
N ALA A 16 6.80 3.91 13.85
CA ALA A 16 7.01 2.46 13.76
C ALA A 16 7.84 2.18 12.50
N ASN A 17 9.16 2.24 12.63
CA ASN A 17 10.05 1.50 11.76
C ASN A 17 10.12 0.07 12.30
N GLU A 18 10.10 -0.91 11.38
CA GLU A 18 10.19 -2.36 11.63
C GLU A 18 8.92 -3.04 12.16
N PHE A 19 8.15 -3.62 11.23
CA PHE A 19 7.22 -4.70 11.56
C PHE A 19 8.04 -5.95 11.93
N VAL A 20 8.22 -6.14 13.24
CA VAL A 20 8.55 -7.45 13.80
C VAL A 20 7.30 -8.31 13.63
N ALA A 21 7.38 -9.35 12.79
CA ALA A 21 6.38 -10.41 12.75
C ALA A 21 6.29 -11.07 14.14
N ALA A 22 5.41 -10.56 14.98
CA ALA A 22 5.04 -11.18 16.23
C ALA A 22 4.18 -12.40 15.91
N CYS A 23 4.82 -13.57 15.97
CA CYS A 23 4.18 -14.87 15.90
C CYS A 23 2.94 -14.96 16.83
N GLY A 24 1.75 -15.15 16.24
CA GLY A 24 0.81 -16.15 16.75
C GLY A 24 -0.46 -15.70 17.48
N ASP A 25 -1.17 -14.66 17.04
CA ASP A 25 -2.63 -14.58 17.25
C ASP A 25 -3.32 -14.77 15.89
N SER A 26 -3.49 -16.04 15.49
CA SER A 26 -4.41 -16.42 14.41
C SER A 26 -5.80 -15.92 14.80
N GLY A 27 -6.34 -14.91 14.12
CA GLY A 27 -7.55 -14.26 14.63
C GLY A 27 -7.99 -12.95 13.99
N VAL A 28 -7.10 -12.25 13.29
CA VAL A 28 -7.37 -10.91 12.76
C VAL A 28 -7.46 -10.97 11.26
N THR A 29 -8.60 -10.54 10.72
CA THR A 29 -8.79 -10.37 9.29
C THR A 29 -8.78 -8.89 8.97
N TYR A 30 -7.90 -8.46 8.07
CA TYR A 30 -7.92 -7.11 7.53
C TYR A 30 -8.97 -7.02 6.43
N LEU A 31 -9.88 -6.06 6.56
CA LEU A 31 -10.75 -5.62 5.48
C LEU A 31 -10.10 -4.41 4.83
N PHE A 32 -9.61 -4.59 3.61
CA PHE A 32 -9.00 -3.52 2.84
C PHE A 32 -9.67 -3.39 1.47
N THR A 33 -9.76 -2.15 0.98
CA THR A 33 -10.38 -1.86 -0.31
C THR A 33 -9.34 -1.94 -1.42
N CYS A 34 -9.58 -2.81 -2.41
CA CYS A 34 -8.80 -2.85 -3.64
C CYS A 34 -9.24 -1.70 -4.57
N ASP A 35 -8.64 -0.52 -4.38
CA ASP A 35 -9.05 0.74 -5.01
C ASP A 35 -7.95 1.43 -5.82
N ALA A 36 -6.72 0.90 -5.81
CA ALA A 36 -5.59 1.59 -6.43
C ALA A 36 -5.81 1.85 -7.91
N GLY A 37 -5.81 3.13 -8.28
CA GLY A 37 -6.03 3.58 -9.66
C GLY A 37 -7.48 3.84 -10.05
N GLY A 38 -8.45 3.71 -9.14
CA GLY A 38 -9.84 4.10 -9.38
C GLY A 38 -10.47 3.41 -10.60
N GLY A 39 -10.06 2.17 -10.91
CA GLY A 39 -10.53 1.41 -12.07
C GLY A 39 -9.76 1.64 -13.38
N LYS A 40 -8.77 2.55 -13.41
CA LYS A 40 -7.84 2.64 -14.55
C LYS A 40 -6.95 1.40 -14.60
N SER A 41 -6.51 1.02 -15.80
CA SER A 41 -5.48 0.00 -15.96
C SER A 41 -4.09 0.63 -15.89
N GLY A 42 -3.17 -0.08 -15.24
CA GLY A 42 -1.78 0.35 -15.08
C GLY A 42 -0.86 -0.85 -14.89
N THR A 43 0.31 -0.59 -14.31
CA THR A 43 1.30 -1.61 -14.00
C THR A 43 1.68 -1.51 -12.53
N VAL A 44 1.79 -2.65 -11.86
CA VAL A 44 2.23 -2.71 -10.44
C VAL A 44 3.67 -3.16 -10.37
N TYR A 45 4.42 -2.57 -9.45
CA TYR A 45 5.77 -2.92 -9.09
C TYR A 45 5.85 -3.16 -7.58
N LEU A 46 6.62 -4.14 -7.14
CA LEU A 46 6.94 -4.35 -5.72
C LEU A 46 8.27 -3.68 -5.38
N GLU A 47 8.29 -2.95 -4.28
CA GLU A 47 9.52 -2.41 -3.70
C GLU A 47 10.30 -3.57 -3.05
N THR A 48 11.24 -4.14 -3.80
CA THR A 48 12.03 -5.31 -3.38
C THR A 48 13.52 -5.03 -3.32
N ASN A 49 13.95 -3.85 -3.77
CA ASN A 49 15.36 -3.53 -3.91
C ASN A 49 15.91 -2.71 -2.71
N GLY A 50 15.02 -2.19 -1.86
CA GLY A 50 15.35 -1.47 -0.63
C GLY A 50 15.70 0.00 -0.84
N SER A 51 15.32 0.58 -1.98
CA SER A 51 15.58 1.98 -2.32
C SER A 51 14.26 2.71 -2.51
N ASP A 52 14.01 3.76 -1.72
CA ASP A 52 12.73 4.47 -1.78
C ASP A 52 12.43 5.07 -3.17
N GLY A 53 11.18 4.92 -3.60
CA GLY A 53 10.64 5.39 -4.88
C GLY A 53 10.73 4.35 -5.99
N LEU A 54 9.93 4.47 -7.05
CA LEU A 54 9.97 3.50 -8.14
C LEU A 54 11.31 3.55 -8.91
N GLN A 55 12.08 2.47 -8.92
CA GLN A 55 13.21 2.28 -9.83
C GLN A 55 12.91 1.23 -10.88
N THR A 56 12.98 1.64 -12.16
CA THR A 56 12.80 0.72 -13.29
C THR A 56 14.15 0.45 -13.97
N GLY A 57 14.41 -0.83 -14.31
CA GLY A 57 15.63 -1.24 -14.99
C GLY A 57 16.34 -2.40 -14.31
N TRP A 58 17.62 -2.60 -14.64
CA TRP A 58 18.40 -3.69 -14.09
C TRP A 58 18.65 -3.47 -12.60
N GLY A 59 18.21 -4.41 -11.76
CA GLY A 59 18.29 -4.30 -10.30
C GLY A 59 17.25 -3.36 -9.67
N GLY A 60 16.27 -2.89 -10.44
CA GLY A 60 15.14 -2.12 -9.92
C GLY A 60 13.99 -3.00 -9.43
N ASP A 61 12.84 -2.38 -9.22
CA ASP A 61 11.65 -2.99 -8.66
C ASP A 61 11.05 -4.10 -9.51
N GLN A 62 10.48 -5.08 -8.83
CA GLN A 62 9.88 -6.23 -9.49
C GLN A 62 8.52 -5.85 -10.08
N SER A 63 8.41 -5.86 -11.40
CA SER A 63 7.12 -5.70 -12.07
C SER A 63 6.23 -6.93 -11.88
N LEU A 64 5.00 -6.71 -11.43
CA LEU A 64 3.93 -7.71 -11.39
C LEU A 64 3.07 -7.70 -12.66
N GLY A 65 3.36 -6.78 -13.59
CA GLY A 65 2.63 -6.65 -14.85
C GLY A 65 1.36 -5.82 -14.76
N GLY A 66 0.47 -6.04 -15.74
CA GLY A 66 -0.76 -5.28 -15.90
C GLY A 66 -1.73 -5.51 -14.75
N TYR A 67 -2.30 -4.42 -14.24
CA TYR A 67 -3.21 -4.43 -13.09
C TYR A 67 -4.36 -3.44 -13.30
N HIS A 68 -5.51 -3.75 -12.71
CA HIS A 68 -6.61 -2.82 -12.50
C HIS A 68 -7.28 -3.18 -11.18
N ALA A 69 -7.81 -2.17 -10.48
CA ALA A 69 -8.52 -2.38 -9.22
C ALA A 69 -9.76 -3.27 -9.40
N CYS A 70 -10.01 -4.12 -8.41
CA CYS A 70 -11.25 -4.90 -8.32
C CYS A 70 -12.45 -4.01 -7.98
N GLY A 71 -12.22 -2.91 -7.24
CA GLY A 71 -13.28 -2.03 -6.76
C GLY A 71 -14.10 -2.63 -5.63
N THR A 72 -13.58 -3.67 -4.97
CA THR A 72 -14.23 -4.40 -3.88
C THR A 72 -13.35 -4.44 -2.64
N GLU A 73 -13.97 -4.66 -1.49
CA GLU A 73 -13.27 -4.98 -0.24
C GLU A 73 -12.81 -6.45 -0.28
N HIS A 74 -11.63 -6.70 0.29
CA HIS A 74 -11.08 -8.04 0.49
C HIS A 74 -10.81 -8.29 1.95
N GLU A 75 -11.12 -9.51 2.38
CA GLU A 75 -10.69 -10.09 3.64
C GLU A 75 -9.35 -10.76 3.43
N ALA A 76 -8.32 -10.25 4.09
CA ALA A 76 -6.96 -10.80 4.07
C ALA A 76 -6.55 -11.21 5.48
N ASP A 77 -5.86 -12.33 5.59
CA ASP A 77 -5.40 -12.81 6.89
C ASP A 77 -4.28 -11.90 7.40
N SER A 78 -4.18 -11.67 8.71
CA SER A 78 -3.06 -10.92 9.27
C SER A 78 -1.71 -11.59 9.05
N ASP A 79 -1.68 -12.91 8.83
CA ASP A 79 -0.48 -13.67 8.50
C ASP A 79 -0.07 -13.54 7.01
N ASP A 80 -0.92 -12.93 6.17
CA ASP A 80 -0.59 -12.69 4.76
C ASP A 80 0.51 -11.65 4.57
N ALA A 81 1.23 -11.78 3.46
CA ALA A 81 2.22 -10.77 3.07
C ALA A 81 1.53 -9.53 2.47
N PHE A 82 1.72 -8.40 3.13
CA PHE A 82 1.38 -7.07 2.61
C PHE A 82 2.68 -6.34 2.25
N LEU A 83 2.88 -6.12 0.95
CA LEU A 83 4.14 -5.61 0.40
C LEU A 83 3.98 -4.16 -0.04
N ASN A 84 5.00 -3.34 0.18
CA ASN A 84 5.04 -2.00 -0.41
C ASN A 84 5.26 -2.12 -1.92
N GLY A 85 4.65 -1.21 -2.67
CA GLY A 85 4.82 -1.17 -4.11
C GLY A 85 4.33 0.14 -4.73
N TYR A 86 4.36 0.14 -6.05
CA TYR A 86 4.03 1.29 -6.86
C TYR A 86 3.04 0.90 -7.95
N TYR A 87 1.94 1.63 -8.04
CA TYR A 87 0.98 1.55 -9.13
C TYR A 87 1.24 2.67 -10.13
N VAL A 88 1.47 2.30 -11.39
CA VAL A 88 1.87 3.23 -12.46
C VAL A 88 0.83 3.28 -13.55
N THR A 89 0.35 4.48 -13.86
CA THR A 89 -0.55 4.74 -15.00
C THR A 89 0.06 5.70 -16.00
N LYS A 90 -0.39 5.61 -17.25
CA LYS A 90 -0.03 6.55 -18.31
C LYS A 90 -1.29 7.11 -18.95
N GLU A 91 -1.38 8.43 -19.03
CA GLU A 91 -2.55 9.12 -19.58
C GLU A 91 -2.10 10.13 -20.63
N TYR A 92 -2.85 10.23 -21.73
CA TYR A 92 -2.61 11.25 -22.75
C TYR A 92 -3.27 12.56 -22.30
N VAL A 93 -2.46 13.60 -22.14
CA VAL A 93 -2.90 14.93 -21.72
C VAL A 93 -2.73 15.90 -22.89
N GLY A 94 -3.77 16.70 -23.14
CA GLY A 94 -3.79 17.69 -24.21
C GLY A 94 -4.66 17.30 -25.42
N VAL A 95 -4.55 18.08 -26.48
CA VAL A 95 -5.38 17.93 -27.69
C VAL A 95 -4.55 17.26 -28.78
N TRP A 96 -5.08 16.19 -29.38
CA TRP A 96 -4.42 15.54 -30.51
C TRP A 96 -4.26 16.50 -31.70
N PRO A 97 -3.10 16.53 -32.39
CA PRO A 97 -1.88 15.72 -32.18
C PRO A 97 -0.83 16.36 -31.26
N PHE A 98 -1.13 17.46 -30.57
CA PHE A 98 -0.18 18.28 -29.80
C PHE A 98 -0.06 17.92 -28.31
N GLY A 99 -0.79 16.92 -27.82
CA GLY A 99 -0.66 16.41 -26.45
C GLY A 99 0.51 15.44 -26.26
N HIS A 100 0.74 15.05 -25.01
CA HIS A 100 1.80 14.14 -24.58
C HIS A 100 1.28 13.12 -23.56
N TYR A 101 2.05 12.06 -23.30
CA TYR A 101 1.71 11.11 -22.24
C TYR A 101 2.35 11.54 -20.91
N GLU A 102 1.55 11.61 -19.87
CA GLU A 102 2.01 11.80 -18.49
C GLU A 102 1.97 10.45 -17.76
N THR A 103 2.96 10.21 -16.90
CA THR A 103 3.05 9.01 -16.07
C THR A 103 2.80 9.41 -14.63
N THR A 104 1.86 8.71 -13.98
CA THR A 104 1.55 8.90 -12.56
C THR A 104 1.94 7.64 -11.81
N THR A 105 2.78 7.81 -10.80
CA THR A 105 3.16 6.75 -9.85
C THR A 105 2.43 7.01 -8.54
N THR A 106 1.81 5.97 -8.00
CA THR A 106 1.07 6.02 -6.74
C THR A 106 1.58 4.92 -5.84
N ASP A 107 1.97 5.27 -4.62
CA ASP A 107 2.38 4.30 -3.61
C ASP A 107 1.16 3.47 -3.19
N VAL A 108 1.37 2.16 -3.07
CA VAL A 108 0.31 1.21 -2.73
C VAL A 108 0.84 0.14 -1.79
N ILE A 109 -0.08 -0.44 -1.02
CA ILE A 109 0.16 -1.74 -0.40
C ILE A 109 -0.41 -2.81 -1.32
N VAL A 110 0.40 -3.82 -1.62
CA VAL A 110 0.10 -4.95 -2.49
C VAL A 110 -0.15 -6.19 -1.65
N TRP A 111 -1.32 -6.78 -1.81
CA TRP A 111 -1.66 -8.10 -1.32
C TRP A 111 -1.80 -9.07 -2.50
N ARG A 112 -1.23 -10.26 -2.36
CA ARG A 112 -1.14 -11.23 -3.45
C ARG A 112 -2.28 -12.27 -3.44
N GLY A 113 -3.25 -12.10 -2.55
CA GLY A 113 -4.32 -13.05 -2.35
C GLY A 113 -3.87 -14.30 -1.56
N PRO A 114 -4.82 -15.16 -1.16
CA PRO A 114 -4.54 -16.34 -0.32
C PRO A 114 -3.62 -17.38 -0.97
N TYR A 115 -3.49 -17.36 -2.30
CA TYR A 115 -2.63 -18.27 -3.07
C TYR A 115 -1.35 -17.59 -3.58
N ASN A 116 -1.11 -16.32 -3.20
CA ASN A 116 0.05 -15.52 -3.62
C ASN A 116 0.22 -15.35 -5.15
N ASP A 117 -0.84 -15.56 -5.92
CA ASP A 117 -0.83 -15.57 -7.39
C ASP A 117 -1.62 -14.41 -8.03
N ASN A 118 -2.34 -13.63 -7.23
CA ASN A 118 -3.16 -12.51 -7.68
C ASN A 118 -2.53 -11.16 -7.26
N VAL A 119 -3.07 -10.03 -7.71
CA VAL A 119 -2.61 -8.70 -7.33
C VAL A 119 -3.82 -7.87 -6.93
N HIS A 120 -3.82 -7.43 -5.68
CA HIS A 120 -4.79 -6.50 -5.13
C HIS A 120 -4.02 -5.35 -4.49
N CYS A 121 -4.37 -4.11 -4.81
CA CYS A 121 -3.64 -2.95 -4.32
C CYS A 121 -4.59 -1.95 -3.66
N THR A 122 -4.15 -1.39 -2.54
CA THR A 122 -4.83 -0.27 -1.87
C THR A 122 -3.93 0.94 -1.77
N THR A 123 -4.53 2.12 -1.85
CA THR A 123 -3.86 3.40 -1.59
C THR A 123 -3.88 3.81 -0.12
N ASN A 124 -4.59 3.07 0.72
CA ASN A 124 -4.54 3.29 2.16
C ASN A 124 -3.27 2.63 2.74
N LEU A 125 -2.20 3.41 2.82
CA LEU A 125 -0.88 2.96 3.29
C LEU A 125 -0.81 2.77 4.82
N ASP A 126 -1.78 3.29 5.55
CA ASP A 126 -1.83 3.18 7.01
C ASP A 126 -2.60 1.91 7.40
N GLN A 127 -1.89 0.78 7.57
CA GLN A 127 -2.51 -0.49 7.96
C GLN A 127 -3.24 -0.43 9.31
N ASP A 128 -2.80 0.43 10.23
CA ASP A 128 -3.45 0.59 11.53
C ASP A 128 -4.84 1.22 11.40
N SER A 129 -5.11 1.88 10.27
CA SER A 129 -6.42 2.43 9.94
C SER A 129 -7.38 1.42 9.30
N TRP A 130 -6.90 0.23 8.94
CA TRP A 130 -7.71 -0.77 8.26
C TRP A 130 -8.73 -1.37 9.21
N VAL A 131 -9.92 -1.68 8.68
CA VAL A 131 -10.97 -2.32 9.47
C VAL A 131 -10.54 -3.75 9.77
N THR A 132 -10.53 -4.13 11.04
CA THR A 132 -10.21 -5.50 11.46
C THR A 132 -11.47 -6.25 11.85
N GLY A 133 -11.68 -7.43 11.27
CA GLY A 133 -12.62 -8.43 11.74
C GLY A 133 -11.98 -9.37 12.76
N LYS A 134 -12.81 -10.02 13.59
CA LYS A 134 -12.41 -11.23 14.30
C LYS A 134 -12.72 -12.42 13.38
N SER A 135 -11.73 -13.25 13.08
CA SER A 135 -11.92 -14.52 12.37
C SER A 135 -12.52 -15.59 13.28
#